data_AF-A0A7J5VYJ5-F1
#
_entry.id   AF-A0A7J5VYJ5-F1
#
_cell.length_a   1.000
_cell.length_b   1.000
_cell.length_c   1.000
_cell.angle_alpha   90.00
_cell.angle_beta   90.00
_cell.angle_gamma   90.00
#
_symmetry.space_group_name_H-M   'P 1'
#
loop_
_entity.id
_entity.type
_entity.pdbx_description
1 polymer ?
#
loop_
_entity_poly.entity_id
_entity_poly.type
_entity_poly.pdbx_seq_one_letter_code
_entity_poly.pdbx_strand_id
1 'polypeptide(L)'
;MNSYGKFITTIFLTTLGVFGYSQINGVLWIPEGSTTNVIENVIQVTPPAGFVYVGLTSNGRVSSATGQVSVSCDCTSASGGCKPYIASGPGGASTSGCNFENGCTNCTGSTTANNRSLSFEKGGFINTKVGVNLLKQYAELPSFFGEMLDFQSVNSSLSSFFSNVYKGVAPPEAIKISNSEYQAPDGYVFVAVNIMGRGALIILSEETAKSMNISNSSKKYSCSCTQGSCSVTSNGAFGYKIYSCEGNCSGTCSLNSPSSSTRQYQY
;
A
#
# COMPACT_ATOMS: atom_id res chain seq x y z
N MET A 1 -25.20 28.06 49.04
CA MET A 1 -23.86 27.87 49.67
C MET A 1 -23.51 26.39 49.57
N ASN A 2 -22.28 26.09 49.11
CA ASN A 2 -21.65 24.78 48.91
C ASN A 2 -22.18 23.94 47.73
N SER A 3 -21.39 23.30 46.88
CA SER A 3 -19.94 23.36 46.58
C SER A 3 -19.71 22.55 45.29
N TYR A 4 -18.79 23.03 44.46
CA TYR A 4 -18.01 22.37 43.40
C TYR A 4 -18.23 20.88 43.05
N GLY A 5 -18.23 20.57 41.75
CA GLY A 5 -17.92 19.20 41.30
C GLY A 5 -17.96 18.93 39.79
N LYS A 6 -16.86 19.25 39.09
CA LYS A 6 -16.32 18.59 37.88
C LYS A 6 -16.98 18.82 36.50
N PHE A 7 -16.29 19.67 35.73
CA PHE A 7 -15.92 19.41 34.33
C PHE A 7 -15.39 17.98 34.15
N ILE A 8 -15.80 17.25 33.10
CA ILE A 8 -14.92 16.62 32.10
C ILE A 8 -15.66 16.51 30.76
N THR A 9 -15.19 17.32 29.81
CA THR A 9 -15.27 17.19 28.35
C THR A 9 -14.89 15.79 27.89
N THR A 10 -15.69 15.14 27.03
CA THR A 10 -15.20 14.22 25.98
C THR A 10 -16.34 13.95 25.01
N ILE A 11 -16.17 14.31 23.74
CA ILE A 11 -16.29 13.46 22.55
C ILE A 11 -15.68 14.30 21.41
N PHE A 12 -14.38 14.10 21.16
CA PHE A 12 -13.85 14.31 19.82
C PHE A 12 -13.84 12.94 19.17
N LEU A 13 -14.82 12.68 18.29
CA LEU A 13 -14.67 11.67 17.26
C LEU A 13 -13.58 12.18 16.30
N THR A 14 -12.34 11.73 16.47
CA THR A 14 -11.38 11.69 15.38
C THR A 14 -11.30 10.25 14.90
N THR A 15 -12.17 9.91 13.94
CA THR A 15 -12.01 8.75 13.08
C THR A 15 -10.72 8.92 12.26
N LEU A 16 -9.62 8.34 12.75
CA LEU A 16 -8.43 8.05 11.94
C LEU A 16 -8.56 6.63 11.38
N GLY A 17 -9.34 6.48 10.30
CA GLY A 17 -9.20 5.34 9.37
C GLY A 17 -8.22 5.80 8.29
N VAL A 18 -7.04 5.22 8.09
CA VAL A 18 -6.72 3.90 7.52
C VAL A 18 -7.10 3.81 6.04
N PHE A 19 -6.15 4.13 5.16
CA PHE A 19 -6.28 3.91 3.72
C PHE A 19 -4.95 3.48 3.08
N GLY A 20 -4.94 2.26 2.53
CA GLY A 20 -3.86 1.72 1.71
C GLY A 20 -4.45 1.12 0.44
N TYR A 21 -4.03 1.60 -0.73
CA TYR A 21 -4.60 1.22 -2.02
C TYR A 21 -3.92 -0.02 -2.59
N SER A 22 -4.69 -1.03 -2.99
CA SER A 22 -4.22 -2.23 -3.70
C SER A 22 -5.21 -2.63 -4.82
N GLN A 23 -4.70 -3.40 -5.77
CA GLN A 23 -5.03 -3.41 -7.19
C GLN A 23 -6.30 -4.23 -7.53
N ILE A 24 -7.32 -3.59 -8.10
CA ILE A 24 -8.06 -4.24 -9.21
C ILE A 24 -7.04 -4.42 -10.35
N ASN A 25 -7.18 -5.45 -11.18
CA ASN A 25 -6.59 -5.43 -12.51
C ASN A 25 -6.98 -4.11 -13.22
N GLY A 26 -6.07 -3.14 -13.23
CA GLY A 26 -6.32 -1.80 -13.75
C GLY A 26 -6.45 -0.65 -12.74
N VAL A 27 -6.40 -0.88 -11.42
CA VAL A 27 -6.33 0.23 -10.45
C VAL A 27 -4.91 0.68 -10.20
N LEU A 28 -4.60 1.90 -10.65
CA LEU A 28 -3.32 2.55 -10.48
C LEU A 28 -3.43 3.66 -9.45
N TRP A 29 -2.68 3.55 -8.35
CA TRP A 29 -2.43 4.71 -7.50
C TRP A 29 -1.53 5.70 -8.23
N ILE A 30 -1.98 6.95 -8.34
CA ILE A 30 -1.31 8.06 -9.01
C ILE A 30 -0.69 8.97 -7.94
N PRO A 31 0.64 9.18 -7.98
CA PRO A 31 1.32 10.07 -7.05
C PRO A 31 0.74 11.48 -7.06
N GLU A 32 0.68 12.12 -5.88
CA GLU A 32 0.37 13.54 -5.77
C GLU A 32 1.30 14.38 -6.65
N GLY A 33 0.76 15.39 -7.32
CA GLY A 33 1.52 16.25 -8.24
C GLY A 33 1.77 15.66 -9.64
N SER A 34 1.22 14.47 -9.93
CA SER A 34 1.20 13.94 -11.31
C SER A 34 0.28 14.77 -12.20
N THR A 35 0.62 14.87 -13.48
CA THR A 35 -0.33 15.37 -14.50
C THR A 35 -1.03 14.19 -15.15
N THR A 36 -2.34 14.32 -15.34
CA THR A 36 -3.19 13.29 -15.94
C THR A 36 -3.91 13.84 -17.16
N ASN A 37 -3.92 13.09 -18.26
CA ASN A 37 -4.70 13.39 -19.45
C ASN A 37 -5.54 12.17 -19.83
N VAL A 38 -6.83 12.37 -20.10
CA VAL A 38 -7.75 11.29 -20.50
C VAL A 38 -8.00 11.42 -21.99
N ILE A 39 -7.59 10.42 -22.76
CA ILE A 39 -7.76 10.35 -24.21
C ILE A 39 -8.53 9.07 -24.51
N GLU A 40 -9.80 9.21 -24.86
CA GLU A 40 -10.72 8.07 -25.11
C GLU A 40 -10.73 7.09 -23.92
N ASN A 41 -10.28 5.85 -24.13
CA ASN A 41 -10.23 4.78 -23.13
C ASN A 41 -8.87 4.67 -22.41
N VAL A 42 -8.04 5.71 -22.50
CA VAL A 42 -6.68 5.73 -21.95
C VAL A 42 -6.49 6.91 -21.00
N ILE A 43 -5.99 6.63 -19.78
CA ILE A 43 -5.44 7.66 -18.89
C ILE A 43 -3.93 7.68 -19.08
N GLN A 44 -3.40 8.82 -19.52
CA GLN A 44 -1.97 9.10 -19.48
C GLN A 44 -1.61 9.79 -18.17
N VAL A 45 -0.65 9.22 -17.45
CA VAL A 45 -0.13 9.73 -16.19
C VAL A 45 1.33 10.07 -16.35
N THR A 46 1.69 11.34 -16.14
CA THR A 46 3.08 11.77 -16.02
C THR A 46 3.38 12.03 -14.55
N PRO A 47 4.17 11.18 -13.88
CA PRO A 47 4.44 11.34 -12.47
C PRO A 47 5.45 12.48 -12.22
N PRO A 48 5.48 13.05 -11.00
CA PRO A 48 6.49 14.06 -10.65
C PRO A 48 7.89 13.46 -10.57
N ALA A 49 8.91 14.32 -10.57
CA ALA A 49 10.29 13.90 -10.55
C ALA A 49 10.65 13.06 -9.31
N GLY A 50 11.29 11.91 -9.54
CA GLY A 50 11.66 10.95 -8.49
C GLY A 50 10.74 9.74 -8.40
N PHE A 51 9.66 9.71 -9.17
CA PHE A 51 8.81 8.52 -9.27
C PHE A 51 9.19 7.68 -10.49
N VAL A 52 9.11 6.37 -10.31
CA VAL A 52 9.36 5.34 -11.34
C VAL A 52 8.24 4.33 -11.26
N TYR A 53 7.69 3.91 -12.39
CA TYR A 53 6.76 2.79 -12.43
C TYR A 53 7.56 1.48 -12.43
N VAL A 54 7.27 0.58 -11.49
CA VAL A 54 7.89 -0.74 -11.38
C VAL A 54 6.80 -1.80 -11.42
N GLY A 55 7.03 -2.87 -12.19
CA GLY A 55 6.04 -3.92 -12.33
C GLY A 55 6.53 -5.13 -13.10
N LEU A 56 5.70 -6.17 -13.11
CA LEU A 56 5.90 -7.37 -13.93
C LEU A 56 5.44 -7.08 -15.36
N THR A 57 6.33 -7.27 -16.33
CA THR A 57 5.99 -7.18 -17.75
C THR A 57 5.39 -8.48 -18.26
N SER A 58 4.70 -8.43 -19.40
CA SER A 58 4.01 -9.58 -20.03
C SER A 58 4.89 -10.80 -20.36
N ASN A 59 6.22 -10.64 -20.31
CA ASN A 59 7.18 -11.75 -20.44
C ASN A 59 7.61 -12.35 -19.09
N GLY A 60 6.94 -11.99 -17.99
CA GLY A 60 7.23 -12.47 -16.63
C GLY A 60 8.49 -11.88 -15.99
N ARG A 61 9.00 -10.73 -16.47
CA ARG A 61 10.17 -10.06 -15.89
C ARG A 61 9.77 -8.79 -15.15
N VAL A 62 10.41 -8.50 -14.03
CA VAL A 62 10.26 -7.19 -13.40
C VAL A 62 11.04 -6.15 -14.20
N SER A 63 10.37 -5.06 -14.53
CA SER A 63 10.95 -3.93 -15.25
C SER A 63 10.52 -2.61 -14.63
N SER A 64 11.14 -1.53 -15.10
CA SER A 64 10.84 -0.19 -14.65
C SER A 64 10.75 0.80 -15.81
N ALA A 65 9.86 1.77 -15.68
CA ALA A 65 9.73 2.87 -16.62
C ALA A 65 9.72 4.22 -15.91
N THR A 66 10.47 5.18 -16.48
CA THR A 66 10.44 6.59 -16.09
C THR A 66 9.54 7.38 -17.03
N GLY A 67 8.96 8.47 -16.55
CA GLY A 67 8.09 9.33 -17.37
C GLY A 67 6.66 8.81 -17.50
N GLN A 68 6.02 9.12 -18.62
CA GLN A 68 4.60 8.89 -18.82
C GLN A 68 4.24 7.40 -18.94
N VAL A 69 3.23 6.98 -18.18
CA VAL A 69 2.56 5.69 -18.31
C VAL A 69 1.11 5.89 -18.73
N SER A 70 0.56 4.92 -19.44
CA SER A 70 -0.81 4.90 -19.93
C SER A 70 -1.55 3.75 -19.28
N VAL A 71 -2.73 4.00 -18.72
CA VAL A 71 -3.66 2.97 -18.27
C VAL A 71 -4.78 2.86 -19.28
N SER A 72 -4.88 1.73 -19.96
CA SER A 72 -5.93 1.43 -20.93
C SER A 72 -6.94 0.48 -20.31
N CYS A 73 -8.23 0.71 -20.59
CA CYS A 73 -9.32 -0.12 -20.10
C CYS A 73 -10.03 -0.80 -21.27
N ASP A 74 -10.06 -2.13 -21.24
CA ASP A 74 -10.62 -2.96 -22.32
C ASP A 74 -11.76 -3.83 -21.79
N CYS A 75 -12.88 -3.83 -22.52
CA CYS A 75 -13.98 -4.75 -22.27
C CYS A 75 -13.73 -6.03 -23.07
N THR A 76 -13.53 -7.16 -22.39
CA THR A 76 -13.26 -8.45 -23.04
C THR A 76 -14.52 -9.30 -23.25
N SER A 77 -15.66 -8.87 -22.71
CA SER A 77 -16.96 -9.47 -23.03
C SER A 77 -17.47 -8.98 -24.39
N ALA A 78 -18.19 -9.83 -25.12
CA ALA A 78 -18.66 -9.56 -26.50
C ALA A 78 -19.62 -8.35 -26.64
N SER A 79 -20.10 -7.78 -25.53
CA SER A 79 -20.93 -6.58 -25.50
C SER A 79 -20.51 -5.63 -24.38
N GLY A 80 -20.61 -4.32 -24.64
CA GLY A 80 -20.51 -3.26 -23.64
C GLY A 80 -19.29 -2.34 -23.75
N GLY A 81 -19.04 -1.57 -22.69
CA GLY A 81 -17.94 -0.61 -22.60
C GLY A 81 -17.13 -0.78 -21.31
N CYS A 82 -15.87 -0.39 -21.35
CA CYS A 82 -14.97 -0.37 -20.21
C CYS A 82 -14.22 0.95 -20.30
N LYS A 83 -14.43 1.86 -19.34
CA LYS A 83 -13.83 3.19 -19.38
C LYS A 83 -12.94 3.42 -18.19
N PRO A 84 -11.81 4.12 -18.38
CA PRO A 84 -10.99 4.50 -17.27
C PRO A 84 -11.69 5.59 -16.43
N TYR A 85 -11.41 5.62 -15.13
CA TYR A 85 -11.82 6.70 -14.23
C TYR A 85 -10.63 7.16 -13.39
N ILE A 86 -10.72 8.39 -12.86
CA ILE A 86 -9.81 8.92 -11.84
C ILE A 86 -10.68 9.38 -10.67
N ALA A 87 -10.36 8.93 -9.46
CA ALA A 87 -10.96 9.37 -8.22
C ALA A 87 -9.89 9.99 -7.32
N SER A 88 -10.22 11.13 -6.70
CA SER A 88 -9.35 11.76 -5.72
C SER A 88 -9.25 10.90 -4.46
N GLY A 89 -8.03 10.71 -3.98
CA GLY A 89 -7.71 10.09 -2.71
C GLY A 89 -7.32 11.13 -1.65
N PRO A 90 -7.20 10.70 -0.38
CA PRO A 90 -6.60 11.49 0.69
C PRO A 90 -5.18 11.95 0.34
N GLY A 91 -4.77 13.11 0.87
CA GLY A 91 -3.43 13.66 0.66
C GLY A 91 -3.11 14.07 -0.78
N GLY A 92 -4.11 14.41 -1.60
CA GLY A 92 -3.90 14.92 -2.97
C GLY A 92 -3.49 13.86 -4.00
N ALA A 93 -3.23 12.62 -3.58
CA ALA A 93 -3.04 11.49 -4.48
C ALA A 93 -4.36 11.15 -5.19
N SER A 94 -4.27 10.52 -6.35
CA SER A 94 -5.45 10.03 -7.07
C SER A 94 -5.36 8.51 -7.25
N THR A 95 -6.50 7.87 -7.43
CA THR A 95 -6.57 6.49 -7.90
C THR A 95 -7.21 6.52 -9.27
N SER A 96 -6.65 5.78 -10.22
CA SER A 96 -7.37 5.45 -11.44
C SER A 96 -7.76 3.99 -11.45
N GLY A 97 -8.77 3.65 -12.22
CA GLY A 97 -9.26 2.28 -12.40
C GLY A 97 -10.01 2.13 -13.71
N CYS A 98 -10.50 0.93 -13.97
CA CYS A 98 -11.42 0.66 -15.07
C CYS A 98 -12.83 0.44 -14.52
N ASN A 99 -13.81 1.14 -15.08
CA ASN A 99 -15.22 1.04 -14.71
C ASN A 99 -16.01 0.37 -15.84
N PHE A 100 -16.97 -0.46 -15.45
CA PHE A 100 -17.87 -1.14 -16.37
C PHE A 100 -18.90 -0.15 -16.92
N GLU A 101 -19.15 -0.22 -18.22
CA GLU A 101 -20.26 0.46 -18.90
C GLU A 101 -21.07 -0.53 -19.73
N ASN A 102 -22.38 -0.26 -19.87
CA ASN A 102 -23.25 -0.84 -20.89
C ASN A 102 -23.17 -2.37 -21.08
N GLY A 103 -23.30 -3.16 -20.01
CA GLY A 103 -23.35 -4.63 -20.14
C GLY A 103 -21.99 -5.30 -20.36
N CYS A 104 -20.89 -4.57 -20.17
CA CYS A 104 -19.59 -5.20 -20.01
C CYS A 104 -19.58 -6.02 -18.72
N THR A 105 -19.23 -7.30 -18.80
CA THR A 105 -19.13 -8.19 -17.63
C THR A 105 -17.68 -8.49 -17.25
N ASN A 106 -16.72 -8.13 -18.12
CA ASN A 106 -15.30 -8.27 -17.86
C ASN A 106 -14.52 -7.06 -18.40
N CYS A 107 -14.10 -6.19 -17.49
CA CYS A 107 -13.40 -4.94 -17.77
C CYS A 107 -12.00 -5.06 -17.17
N THR A 108 -10.98 -5.07 -18.03
CA THR A 108 -9.59 -5.30 -17.65
C THR A 108 -8.75 -4.06 -17.94
N GLY A 109 -7.95 -3.63 -16.98
CA GLY A 109 -6.95 -2.59 -17.22
C GLY A 109 -5.58 -3.14 -17.56
N SER A 110 -4.87 -2.48 -18.47
CA SER A 110 -3.46 -2.71 -18.76
C SER A 110 -2.67 -1.42 -18.57
N THR A 111 -1.42 -1.52 -18.11
CA THR A 111 -0.53 -0.35 -17.99
C THR A 111 0.59 -0.46 -19.00
N THR A 112 0.82 0.60 -19.79
CA THR A 112 1.89 0.67 -20.77
C THR A 112 2.78 1.88 -20.52
N ALA A 113 4.10 1.72 -20.60
CA ALA A 113 5.02 2.85 -20.57
C ALA A 113 5.36 3.35 -21.98
N ASN A 114 5.03 4.61 -22.25
CA ASN A 114 5.09 5.17 -23.61
C ASN A 114 6.52 5.31 -24.14
N ASN A 115 7.51 5.44 -23.27
CA ASN A 115 8.92 5.59 -23.68
C ASN A 115 9.60 4.28 -24.09
N ARG A 116 9.00 3.11 -23.83
CA ARG A 116 9.62 1.81 -24.08
C ARG A 116 8.70 0.74 -24.66
N SER A 117 7.44 1.07 -24.96
CA SER A 117 6.41 0.09 -25.35
C SER A 117 6.35 -1.12 -24.40
N LEU A 118 6.58 -0.88 -23.10
CA LEU A 118 6.54 -1.92 -22.08
C LEU A 118 5.12 -2.04 -21.57
N SER A 119 4.50 -3.21 -21.72
CA SER A 119 3.23 -3.54 -21.10
C SER A 119 3.47 -4.25 -19.78
N PHE A 120 2.81 -3.76 -18.73
CA PHE A 120 2.86 -4.28 -17.38
C PHE A 120 1.54 -4.99 -17.04
N GLU A 121 1.65 -6.20 -16.52
CA GLU A 121 0.51 -6.98 -16.02
C GLU A 121 0.11 -6.54 -14.61
N LYS A 122 1.11 -6.19 -13.79
CA LYS A 122 0.95 -5.71 -12.41
C LYS A 122 2.09 -4.78 -12.05
N GLY A 123 1.83 -3.84 -11.15
CA GLY A 123 2.86 -2.93 -10.65
C GLY A 123 2.32 -1.62 -10.14
N GLY A 124 3.22 -0.65 -9.95
CA GLY A 124 2.85 0.68 -9.50
C GLY A 124 4.03 1.61 -9.39
N PHE A 125 3.73 2.88 -9.10
CA PHE A 125 4.75 3.89 -8.89
C PHE A 125 5.47 3.75 -7.55
N ILE A 126 6.79 3.88 -7.55
CA ILE A 126 7.60 4.03 -6.32
C ILE A 126 8.33 5.37 -6.38
N ASN A 127 8.60 5.98 -5.22
CA ASN A 127 9.36 7.20 -5.10
C ASN A 127 10.82 6.86 -4.77
N THR A 128 11.71 6.92 -5.76
CA THR A 128 13.12 6.59 -5.61
C THR A 128 13.92 7.62 -4.81
N LYS A 129 13.34 8.79 -4.52
CA LYS A 129 13.95 9.79 -3.63
C LYS A 129 13.68 9.50 -2.15
N VAL A 130 12.72 8.62 -1.86
CA VAL A 130 12.40 8.19 -0.51
C VAL A 130 13.07 6.84 -0.27
N GLY A 131 13.79 6.73 0.84
CA GLY A 131 14.44 5.48 1.24
C GLY A 131 13.47 4.47 1.85
N VAL A 132 14.02 3.54 2.63
CA VAL A 132 13.25 2.67 3.51
C VAL A 132 13.36 3.21 4.94
N ASN A 133 12.24 3.47 5.60
CA ASN A 133 12.23 3.99 6.96
C ASN A 133 11.00 3.52 7.75
N LEU A 134 11.15 3.48 9.07
CA LEU A 134 10.04 3.25 9.99
C LEU A 134 9.08 4.45 9.94
N LEU A 135 7.79 4.19 10.03
CA LEU A 135 6.76 5.21 10.17
C LEU A 135 6.45 5.40 11.64
N LYS A 136 6.70 6.59 12.18
CA LYS A 136 6.39 6.92 13.59
C LYS A 136 4.89 6.99 13.87
N GLN A 137 4.12 7.31 12.85
CA GLN A 137 2.66 7.36 12.86
C GLN A 137 2.16 6.75 11.56
N TYR A 138 0.95 6.20 11.54
CA TYR A 138 0.35 5.76 10.28
C TYR A 138 0.28 6.94 9.32
N ALA A 139 0.92 6.78 8.17
CA ALA A 139 0.80 7.67 7.03
C ALA A 139 -0.05 6.95 5.98
N GLU A 140 -0.85 7.72 5.24
CA GLU A 140 -1.64 7.21 4.13
C GLU A 140 -0.71 6.96 2.94
N LEU A 141 -0.02 5.82 2.98
CA LEU A 141 0.81 5.36 1.88
C LEU A 141 0.08 4.24 1.13
N PRO A 142 0.21 4.20 -0.20
CA PRO A 142 -0.34 3.11 -0.97
C PRO A 142 0.37 1.79 -0.64
N SER A 143 -0.33 0.66 -0.80
CA SER A 143 0.18 -0.65 -0.40
C SER A 143 1.46 -0.99 -1.15
N PHE A 144 2.38 -1.64 -0.45
CA PHE A 144 3.50 -2.38 -1.03
C PHE A 144 3.01 -3.53 -1.93
N PHE A 145 3.80 -3.87 -2.95
CA PHE A 145 3.53 -4.98 -3.86
C PHE A 145 4.82 -5.78 -4.11
N GLY A 146 4.68 -7.10 -4.32
CA GLY A 146 5.81 -8.04 -4.35
C GLY A 146 6.88 -7.73 -5.39
N GLU A 147 6.50 -7.23 -6.57
CA GLU A 147 7.43 -6.95 -7.68
C GLU A 147 8.49 -5.91 -7.31
N MET A 148 8.24 -5.10 -6.27
CA MET A 148 9.25 -4.17 -5.75
C MET A 148 10.52 -4.89 -5.29
N LEU A 149 10.43 -6.12 -4.79
CA LEU A 149 11.59 -6.85 -4.21
C LEU A 149 12.66 -7.22 -5.23
N ASP A 150 12.24 -7.40 -6.48
CA ASP A 150 13.14 -7.73 -7.59
C ASP A 150 13.77 -6.48 -8.22
N PHE A 151 13.36 -5.28 -7.79
CA PHE A 151 13.96 -4.04 -8.24
C PHE A 151 15.22 -3.70 -7.43
N GLN A 152 16.36 -3.59 -8.11
CA GLN A 152 17.68 -3.50 -7.47
C GLN A 152 17.81 -2.37 -6.43
N SER A 153 17.23 -1.19 -6.67
CA SER A 153 17.32 -0.07 -5.71
C SER A 153 16.49 -0.32 -4.44
N VAL A 154 15.33 -0.97 -4.58
CA VAL A 154 14.50 -1.39 -3.43
C VAL A 154 15.25 -2.45 -2.64
N ASN A 155 15.77 -3.47 -3.33
CA ASN A 155 16.54 -4.56 -2.75
C ASN A 155 17.74 -4.02 -1.93
N SER A 156 18.54 -3.12 -2.51
CA SER A 156 19.67 -2.50 -1.82
C SER A 156 19.25 -1.72 -0.58
N SER A 157 18.18 -0.93 -0.68
CA SER A 157 17.66 -0.11 0.43
C SER A 157 17.07 -0.97 1.56
N LEU A 158 16.34 -2.05 1.22
CA LEU A 158 15.79 -3.00 2.17
C LEU A 158 16.89 -3.76 2.92
N SER A 159 17.94 -4.19 2.22
CA SER A 159 19.08 -4.89 2.84
C SER A 159 19.76 -4.01 3.89
N SER A 160 20.07 -2.75 3.54
CA SER A 160 20.65 -1.80 4.51
C SER A 160 19.72 -1.53 5.68
N PHE A 161 18.42 -1.35 5.42
CA PHE A 161 17.42 -1.13 6.45
C PHE A 161 17.31 -2.32 7.43
N PHE A 162 17.17 -3.54 6.91
CA PHE A 162 17.04 -4.74 7.75
C PHE A 162 18.30 -5.03 8.54
N SER A 163 19.49 -4.85 7.96
CA SER A 163 20.75 -4.98 8.68
C SER A 163 20.80 -4.04 9.90
N ASN A 164 20.35 -2.79 9.73
CA ASN A 164 20.35 -1.80 10.81
C ASN A 164 19.31 -2.09 11.89
N VAL A 165 18.10 -2.49 11.49
CA VAL A 165 16.97 -2.70 12.42
C VAL A 165 17.13 -4.00 13.20
N TYR A 166 17.54 -5.06 12.51
CA TYR A 166 17.59 -6.40 13.10
C TYR A 166 18.99 -6.79 13.60
N LYS A 167 20.05 -6.07 13.20
CA LYS A 167 21.43 -6.32 13.64
C LYS A 167 21.86 -7.79 13.49
N GLY A 168 21.40 -8.44 12.42
CA GLY A 168 21.69 -9.85 12.12
C GLY A 168 20.77 -10.88 12.80
N VAL A 169 19.78 -10.45 13.59
CA VAL A 169 18.79 -11.35 14.21
C VAL A 169 17.59 -11.53 13.29
N ALA A 170 17.30 -12.74 12.85
CA ALA A 170 16.11 -12.98 12.03
C ALA A 170 14.83 -12.62 12.82
N PRO A 171 13.89 -11.84 12.25
CA PRO A 171 12.58 -11.65 12.86
C PRO A 171 11.82 -12.96 12.88
N PRO A 172 10.89 -13.12 13.82
CA PRO A 172 9.99 -14.25 13.77
C PRO A 172 8.97 -14.07 12.63
N GLU A 173 8.34 -15.17 12.23
CA GLU A 173 7.20 -15.12 11.33
C GLU A 173 5.91 -14.77 12.09
N ALA A 174 4.98 -14.12 11.38
CA ALA A 174 3.64 -13.91 11.89
C ALA A 174 2.87 -15.23 11.96
N ILE A 175 2.01 -15.34 12.97
CA ILE A 175 1.05 -16.43 13.11
C ILE A 175 -0.17 -16.07 12.26
N LYS A 176 -0.44 -16.87 11.22
CA LYS A 176 -1.64 -16.71 10.39
C LYS A 176 -2.86 -17.16 11.19
N ILE A 177 -3.80 -16.24 11.44
CA ILE A 177 -5.07 -16.53 12.12
C ILE A 177 -6.16 -16.88 11.10
N SER A 178 -6.19 -16.14 10.00
CA SER A 178 -7.08 -16.38 8.86
C SER A 178 -6.44 -15.86 7.55
N ASN A 179 -7.15 -15.91 6.43
CA ASN A 179 -6.65 -15.33 5.17
C ASN A 179 -6.52 -13.81 5.20
N SER A 180 -7.26 -13.15 6.09
CA SER A 180 -7.32 -11.69 6.20
C SER A 180 -6.75 -11.18 7.51
N GLU A 181 -6.25 -12.04 8.41
CA GLU A 181 -5.75 -11.66 9.72
C GLU A 181 -4.50 -12.45 10.10
N TYR A 182 -3.51 -11.73 10.61
CA TYR A 182 -2.26 -12.27 11.12
C TYR A 182 -1.94 -11.64 12.47
N GLN A 183 -1.21 -12.39 13.28
CA GLN A 183 -0.82 -12.02 14.64
C GLN A 183 0.70 -12.12 14.80
N ALA A 184 1.29 -11.14 15.48
CA ALA A 184 2.69 -11.18 15.85
C ALA A 184 2.85 -12.17 17.03
N PRO A 185 3.94 -12.96 17.06
CA PRO A 185 4.21 -13.84 18.18
C PRO A 185 4.46 -13.06 19.48
N ASP A 186 4.41 -13.75 20.61
CA ASP A 186 4.60 -13.10 21.91
C ASP A 186 5.95 -12.42 22.04
N GLY A 187 5.95 -11.20 22.59
CA GLY A 187 7.12 -10.33 22.65
C GLY A 187 7.37 -9.50 21.38
N TYR A 188 6.53 -9.63 20.34
CA TYR A 188 6.66 -8.92 19.08
C TYR A 188 5.40 -8.15 18.68
N VAL A 189 5.58 -7.20 17.78
CA VAL A 189 4.55 -6.31 17.22
C VAL A 189 4.80 -6.06 15.74
N PHE A 190 3.71 -5.84 14.99
CA PHE A 190 3.79 -5.24 13.68
C PHE A 190 4.09 -3.76 13.77
N VAL A 191 4.95 -3.27 12.89
CA VAL A 191 5.33 -1.87 12.77
C VAL A 191 5.27 -1.47 11.31
N ALA A 192 4.69 -0.29 11.05
CA ALA A 192 4.59 0.23 9.69
C ALA A 192 5.93 0.79 9.19
N VAL A 193 6.23 0.52 7.94
CA VAL A 193 7.41 1.01 7.22
C VAL A 193 6.98 1.67 5.93
N ASN A 194 7.74 2.70 5.56
CA ASN A 194 7.73 3.28 4.23
C ASN A 194 8.86 2.62 3.43
N ILE A 195 8.52 1.97 2.32
CA ILE A 195 9.46 1.39 1.37
C ILE A 195 9.31 2.20 0.08
N MET A 196 10.17 3.19 -0.13
CA MET A 196 10.18 4.02 -1.35
C MET A 196 8.81 4.61 -1.71
N GLY A 197 8.10 5.18 -0.74
CA GLY A 197 6.76 5.76 -0.90
C GLY A 197 5.60 4.77 -0.78
N ARG A 198 5.85 3.52 -0.38
CA ARG A 198 4.84 2.47 -0.24
C ARG A 198 4.77 1.97 1.21
N GLY A 199 3.55 1.79 1.72
CA GLY A 199 3.32 1.31 3.09
C GLY A 199 3.37 -0.21 3.16
N ALA A 200 4.10 -0.73 4.14
CA ALA A 200 4.07 -2.15 4.51
C ALA A 200 4.19 -2.31 6.03
N LEU A 201 4.08 -3.55 6.51
CA LEU A 201 4.38 -3.92 7.89
C LEU A 201 5.58 -4.87 7.96
N ILE A 202 6.34 -4.74 9.04
CA ILE A 202 7.38 -5.68 9.46
C ILE A 202 7.14 -6.06 10.93
N ILE A 203 7.85 -7.06 11.45
CA ILE A 203 7.72 -7.49 12.85
C ILE A 203 8.96 -7.11 13.65
N LEU A 204 8.77 -6.30 14.70
CA LEU A 204 9.84 -5.94 15.63
C LEU A 204 9.55 -6.50 17.03
N SER A 205 10.58 -6.69 17.85
CA SER A 205 10.36 -6.95 19.27
C SER A 205 9.71 -5.73 19.92
N GLU A 206 8.88 -5.94 20.93
CA GLU A 206 8.23 -4.85 21.68
C GLU A 206 9.28 -3.88 22.26
N GLU A 207 10.41 -4.38 22.73
CA GLU A 207 11.52 -3.57 23.25
C GLU A 207 12.15 -2.69 22.16
N THR A 208 12.38 -3.25 20.97
CA THR A 208 12.94 -2.48 19.84
C THR A 208 11.96 -1.40 19.38
N ALA A 209 10.68 -1.75 19.23
CA ALA A 209 9.64 -0.78 18.88
C ALA A 209 9.54 0.36 19.92
N LYS A 210 9.62 0.03 21.21
CA LYS A 210 9.63 1.01 22.32
C LYS A 210 10.87 1.91 22.30
N SER A 211 12.06 1.34 22.16
CA SER A 211 13.31 2.12 22.13
C SER A 211 13.39 3.07 20.92
N MET A 212 12.70 2.73 19.83
CA MET A 212 12.55 3.56 18.64
C MET A 212 11.37 4.55 18.70
N ASN A 213 10.63 4.58 19.81
CA ASN A 213 9.44 5.43 20.03
C ASN A 213 8.36 5.27 18.95
N ILE A 214 8.00 4.02 18.65
CA ILE A 214 7.04 3.66 17.61
C ILE A 214 5.64 3.45 18.22
N SER A 215 4.72 4.39 17.94
CA SER A 215 3.38 4.41 18.52
C SER A 215 2.32 3.62 17.72
N ASN A 216 2.63 3.25 16.47
CA ASN A 216 1.75 2.49 15.58
C ASN A 216 2.02 0.98 15.62
N SER A 217 2.48 0.47 16.76
CA SER A 217 2.74 -0.95 16.96
C SER A 217 1.45 -1.70 17.31
N SER A 218 1.23 -2.88 16.72
CA SER A 218 0.07 -3.72 17.03
C SER A 218 0.44 -5.20 17.04
N LYS A 219 -0.23 -5.99 17.89
CA LYS A 219 -0.08 -7.45 17.89
C LYS A 219 -0.85 -8.12 16.76
N LYS A 220 -1.84 -7.46 16.18
CA LYS A 220 -2.71 -8.02 15.14
C LYS A 220 -2.85 -7.03 14.00
N TYR A 221 -3.03 -7.53 12.80
CA TYR A 221 -3.46 -6.73 11.67
C TYR A 221 -4.37 -7.54 10.78
N SER A 222 -5.26 -6.82 10.12
CA SER A 222 -6.17 -7.39 9.15
C SER A 222 -6.24 -6.52 7.92
N CYS A 223 -6.77 -7.07 6.84
CA CYS A 223 -7.08 -6.29 5.66
C CYS A 223 -8.59 -6.17 5.47
N SER A 224 -9.07 -5.01 5.03
CA SER A 224 -10.46 -4.81 4.64
C SER A 224 -10.58 -4.24 3.24
N CYS A 225 -11.70 -4.56 2.61
CA CYS A 225 -12.05 -4.14 1.27
C CYS A 225 -13.41 -3.44 1.30
N THR A 226 -13.56 -2.31 0.62
CA THR A 226 -14.88 -1.66 0.47
C THR A 226 -15.85 -2.55 -0.33
N GLN A 227 -15.36 -3.14 -1.43
CA GLN A 227 -16.12 -4.04 -2.29
C GLN A 227 -15.14 -5.02 -2.95
N GLY A 228 -15.40 -6.33 -2.84
CA GLY A 228 -14.48 -7.38 -3.31
C GLY A 228 -13.78 -8.09 -2.16
N SER A 229 -12.58 -8.62 -2.41
CA SER A 229 -11.81 -9.37 -1.42
C SER A 229 -10.39 -8.82 -1.28
N CYS A 230 -9.95 -8.63 -0.04
CA CYS A 230 -8.60 -8.21 0.30
C CYS A 230 -8.03 -9.20 1.31
N SER A 231 -6.80 -9.63 1.09
CA SER A 231 -6.10 -10.57 1.95
C SER A 231 -4.77 -10.00 2.40
N VAL A 232 -4.30 -10.51 3.52
CA VAL A 232 -2.95 -10.24 3.95
C VAL A 232 -2.01 -11.09 3.10
N THR A 233 -1.03 -10.45 2.48
CA THR A 233 0.08 -11.13 1.81
C THR A 233 1.36 -10.94 2.61
N SER A 234 2.25 -11.93 2.49
CA SER A 234 3.59 -11.88 3.04
C SER A 234 4.59 -12.13 1.92
N ASN A 235 5.38 -11.12 1.57
CA ASN A 235 6.44 -11.22 0.58
C ASN A 235 7.79 -11.34 1.30
N GLY A 236 8.65 -12.26 0.85
CA GLY A 236 9.93 -12.53 1.49
C GLY A 236 11.09 -11.80 0.81
N ALA A 237 11.94 -11.13 1.59
CA ALA A 237 13.18 -10.50 1.11
C ALA A 237 14.32 -10.78 2.10
N PHE A 238 15.43 -11.37 1.65
CA PHE A 238 16.62 -11.66 2.46
C PHE A 238 16.35 -12.45 3.76
N GLY A 239 15.36 -13.35 3.75
CA GLY A 239 14.95 -14.10 4.95
C GLY A 239 14.02 -13.32 5.89
N TYR A 240 13.69 -12.07 5.57
CA TYR A 240 12.70 -11.26 6.29
C TYR A 240 11.34 -11.33 5.57
N LYS A 241 10.25 -11.21 6.31
CA LYS A 241 8.89 -11.10 5.77
C LYS A 241 8.40 -9.66 5.84
N ILE A 242 7.84 -9.20 4.72
CA ILE A 242 7.14 -7.92 4.59
C ILE A 242 5.67 -8.25 4.38
N TYR A 243 4.81 -7.64 5.18
CA TYR A 243 3.39 -7.90 5.16
C TYR A 243 2.63 -6.70 4.57
N SER A 244 1.69 -6.98 3.70
CA SER A 244 0.89 -5.98 2.98
C SER A 244 -0.52 -6.48 2.75
N CYS A 245 -1.41 -5.58 2.33
CA CYS A 245 -2.75 -5.95 1.89
C CYS A 245 -2.78 -6.00 0.37
N GLU A 246 -3.21 -7.13 -0.18
CA GLU A 246 -3.39 -7.36 -1.61
C GLU A 246 -4.72 -8.08 -1.88
N GLY A 247 -5.39 -7.71 -2.97
CA GLY A 247 -6.58 -8.40 -3.42
C GLY A 247 -7.40 -7.60 -4.43
N ASN A 248 -8.39 -8.27 -5.03
CA ASN A 248 -9.29 -7.71 -6.02
C ASN A 248 -10.40 -6.90 -5.35
N CYS A 249 -10.10 -5.64 -5.04
CA CYS A 249 -11.05 -4.70 -4.45
C CYS A 249 -11.51 -3.67 -5.46
N SER A 250 -12.82 -3.53 -5.74
CA SER A 250 -13.37 -2.41 -6.52
C SER A 250 -13.32 -1.06 -5.77
N GLY A 251 -12.35 -0.91 -4.88
CA GLY A 251 -12.06 0.23 -4.00
C GLY A 251 -10.71 0.01 -3.30
N THR A 252 -10.62 0.34 -2.02
CA THR A 252 -9.36 0.30 -1.27
C THR A 252 -9.19 -1.03 -0.52
N CYS A 253 -8.05 -1.70 -0.71
CA CYS A 253 -7.63 -2.88 0.04
C CYS A 253 -6.75 -2.43 1.22
N SER A 254 -7.41 -1.92 2.26
CA SER A 254 -6.80 -1.22 3.40
C SER A 254 -6.25 -2.15 4.47
N LEU A 255 -5.15 -1.74 5.09
CA LEU A 255 -4.59 -2.37 6.27
C LEU A 255 -5.26 -1.84 7.54
N ASN A 256 -6.12 -2.64 8.15
CA ASN A 256 -6.69 -2.35 9.45
C ASN A 256 -5.77 -2.86 10.56
N SER A 257 -5.10 -1.93 11.21
CA SER A 257 -4.69 -2.17 12.59
C SER A 257 -5.97 -2.12 13.44
N PRO A 258 -6.27 -3.12 14.29
CA PRO A 258 -7.30 -2.93 15.30
C PRO A 258 -6.93 -1.62 16.00
N SER A 259 -7.87 -0.67 16.01
CA SER A 259 -7.68 0.63 16.63
C SER A 259 -6.92 0.40 17.92
N SER A 260 -5.83 1.15 18.12
CA SER A 260 -5.19 1.19 19.41
C SER A 260 -6.28 1.57 20.40
N SER A 261 -6.87 0.56 21.05
CA SER A 261 -7.65 0.76 22.25
C SER A 261 -6.64 1.28 23.23
N THR A 262 -6.51 2.61 23.26
CA THR A 262 -5.80 3.46 24.19
C THR A 262 -4.96 2.68 25.18
N ARG A 263 -3.81 2.17 24.74
CA ARG A 263 -2.65 2.10 25.63
C ARG A 263 -1.83 3.32 25.29
N GLN A 264 -2.31 4.46 25.77
CA GLN A 264 -1.36 5.46 26.25
C GLN A 264 -0.46 4.69 27.22
N TYR A 265 0.81 4.50 26.86
CA TYR A 265 1.82 4.25 27.87
C TYR A 265 1.79 5.49 28.77
N GLN A 266 1.00 5.43 29.83
CA GLN A 266 1.12 6.38 30.93
C GLN A 266 2.47 6.08 31.57
N TYR A 267 3.37 7.05 31.48
CA TYR A 267 4.54 7.13 32.34
C TYR A 267 4.10 7.31 33.80
#